data_AF-A0A7V8FSW4-F1
#
_entry.id   AF-A0A7V8FSW4-F1
#
_cell.length_a   1.000
_cell.length_b   1.000
_cell.length_c   1.000
_cell.angle_alpha   90.00
_cell.angle_beta   90.00
_cell.angle_gamma   90.00
#
_symmetry.space_group_name_H-M   'P 1'
#
loop_
_entity.id
_entity.type
_entity.pdbx_description
1 polymer ?
#
loop_
_entity_poly.entity_id
_entity_poly.type
_entity_poly.pdbx_seq_one_letter_code
_entity_poly.pdbx_strand_id
1 'polypeptide(L)'
;MAIVTHHHLLLRELRYAAPARVRVWKGGATLKSGGVAVELREGESFTVPPFVRFSCLAHPRLSPGMTRPAVWSLALEEQSPADMERAADASKPHARRLAAAIFDDPCGDWSAARIARLWALTPARLRALLFAEGESLRSLVREQRVAWALARLARMADAGADFAGAGFVSAAAMARACQDVIGLPPEIAGRALSLLSAAPSQPAALRQDDAARRPRYRPYF
;
A
#
# COMPACT_ATOMS: atom_id res chain seq x y z
N MET A 1 1.65 3.33 -10.64
CA MET A 1 3.07 3.70 -10.44
C MET A 1 3.82 2.53 -9.83
N ALA A 2 5.15 2.41 -9.99
CA ALA A 2 5.94 1.28 -9.50
C ALA A 2 6.84 1.62 -8.30
N ILE A 3 6.80 0.76 -7.28
CA ILE A 3 7.76 0.64 -6.18
C ILE A 3 9.05 0.03 -6.75
N VAL A 4 10.17 0.73 -6.51
CA VAL A 4 11.50 0.31 -6.94
C VAL A 4 12.27 -0.18 -5.72
N THR A 5 12.75 -1.42 -5.75
CA THR A 5 13.56 -1.99 -4.67
C THR A 5 14.89 -2.50 -5.19
N HIS A 6 15.97 -2.03 -4.57
CA HIS A 6 17.34 -2.49 -4.84
C HIS A 6 17.75 -3.66 -3.95
N HIS A 7 16.86 -4.06 -3.03
CA HIS A 7 17.04 -5.15 -2.09
C HIS A 7 15.77 -6.00 -2.06
N HIS A 8 15.84 -7.17 -1.42
CA HIS A 8 14.65 -7.96 -1.13
C HIS A 8 13.72 -7.16 -0.21
N LEU A 9 12.48 -6.96 -0.66
CA LEU A 9 11.43 -6.33 0.13
C LEU A 9 10.34 -7.35 0.35
N LEU A 10 10.16 -7.75 1.62
CA LEU A 10 9.07 -8.61 2.03
C LEU A 10 7.99 -7.76 2.71
N LEU A 11 6.81 -7.75 2.12
CA LEU A 11 5.59 -7.28 2.76
C LEU A 11 4.83 -8.50 3.26
N ARG A 12 4.62 -8.61 4.57
CA ARG A 12 4.00 -9.79 5.20
C ARG A 12 2.50 -9.57 5.43
N GLU A 13 1.73 -10.61 5.10
CA GLU A 13 0.35 -10.82 5.55
C GLU A 13 -0.60 -9.61 5.43
N LEU A 14 -0.43 -8.84 4.36
CA LEU A 14 -1.27 -7.68 4.07
C LEU A 14 -2.68 -8.10 3.68
N ARG A 15 -3.65 -7.29 4.09
CA ARG A 15 -5.06 -7.44 3.75
C ARG A 15 -5.66 -6.09 3.37
N TYR A 16 -6.31 -6.04 2.21
CA TYR A 16 -7.04 -4.86 1.75
C TYR A 16 -8.53 -5.13 1.67
N ALA A 17 -9.33 -4.07 1.85
CA ALA A 17 -10.78 -4.13 1.71
C ALA A 17 -11.26 -4.18 0.25
N ALA A 18 -10.36 -3.91 -0.70
CA ALA A 18 -10.58 -3.96 -2.15
C ALA A 18 -9.55 -4.90 -2.80
N PRO A 19 -9.77 -5.36 -4.05
CA PRO A 19 -8.82 -6.21 -4.74
C PRO A 19 -7.48 -5.52 -4.89
N ALA A 20 -6.41 -6.23 -4.56
CA ALA A 20 -5.06 -5.70 -4.62
C ALA A 20 -4.33 -6.33 -5.81
N ARG A 21 -4.09 -5.53 -6.86
CA ARG A 21 -3.30 -5.95 -8.02
C ARG A 21 -1.82 -5.68 -7.77
N VAL A 22 -1.02 -6.73 -7.85
CA VAL A 22 0.44 -6.66 -7.87
C VAL A 22 0.91 -6.92 -9.29
N ARG A 23 1.72 -6.02 -9.84
CA ARG A 23 2.29 -6.16 -11.20
C ARG A 23 3.79 -5.96 -11.17
N VAL A 24 4.54 -6.81 -11.86
CA VAL A 24 5.99 -6.71 -11.97
C VAL A 24 6.36 -6.06 -13.29
N TRP A 25 7.10 -4.97 -13.22
CA TRP A 25 7.59 -4.21 -14.37
C TRP A 25 9.02 -4.58 -14.74
N LYS A 26 9.87 -4.89 -13.74
CA LYS A 26 11.24 -5.38 -13.90
C LYS A 26 11.60 -6.29 -12.74
N GLY A 27 12.43 -7.31 -12.98
CA GLY A 27 12.86 -8.24 -11.94
C GLY A 27 11.83 -9.33 -11.65
N GLY A 28 11.55 -9.64 -10.38
CA GLY A 28 10.59 -10.66 -9.99
C GLY A 28 9.90 -10.36 -8.66
N ALA A 29 8.75 -10.97 -8.46
CA ALA A 29 8.06 -10.98 -7.17
C ALA A 29 7.47 -12.35 -6.90
N THR A 30 7.39 -12.74 -5.63
CA THR A 30 6.70 -13.96 -5.20
C THR A 30 5.56 -13.55 -4.27
N LEU A 31 4.33 -13.90 -4.66
CA LEU A 31 3.15 -13.73 -3.84
C LEU A 31 2.83 -15.02 -3.11
N LYS A 32 2.51 -14.92 -1.81
CA LYS A 32 2.08 -16.06 -1.01
C LYS A 32 0.74 -15.76 -0.37
N SER A 33 -0.26 -16.61 -0.59
CA SER A 33 -1.59 -16.53 0.02
C SER A 33 -2.11 -17.93 0.33
N GLY A 34 -2.63 -18.16 1.53
CA GLY A 34 -3.32 -19.41 1.88
C GLY A 34 -2.51 -20.70 1.64
N GLY A 35 -1.18 -20.64 1.68
CA GLY A 35 -0.29 -21.78 1.38
C GLY A 35 0.14 -21.91 -0.09
N VAL A 36 -0.50 -21.19 -1.00
CA VAL A 36 -0.12 -21.10 -2.41
C VAL A 36 0.94 -20.01 -2.59
N ALA A 37 1.96 -20.31 -3.40
CA ALA A 37 2.96 -19.34 -3.84
C ALA A 37 2.87 -19.17 -5.36
N VAL A 38 2.77 -17.92 -5.81
CA VAL A 38 2.76 -17.53 -7.22
C VAL A 38 3.99 -16.69 -7.49
N GLU A 39 4.83 -17.15 -8.40
CA GLU A 39 5.95 -16.35 -8.89
C GLU A 39 5.49 -15.49 -10.06
N LEU A 40 5.78 -14.19 -9.97
CA LEU A 40 5.53 -13.20 -11.00
C LEU A 40 6.83 -12.78 -11.65
N ARG A 41 6.85 -12.88 -12.97
CA ARG A 41 7.92 -12.46 -13.86
C ARG A 41 7.64 -11.08 -14.43
N GLU A 42 8.65 -10.51 -15.08
CA GLU A 42 8.52 -9.24 -15.77
C GLU A 42 7.33 -9.24 -16.75
N GLY A 43 6.45 -8.24 -16.60
CA GLY A 43 5.21 -8.10 -17.38
C GLY A 43 3.98 -8.74 -16.74
N GLU A 44 4.16 -9.68 -15.80
CA GLU A 44 3.07 -10.41 -15.17
C GLU A 44 2.40 -9.61 -14.06
N SER A 45 1.12 -9.93 -13.82
CA SER A 45 0.34 -9.36 -12.72
C SER A 45 -0.57 -10.39 -12.11
N PHE A 46 -0.87 -10.23 -10.83
CA PHE A 46 -1.81 -11.04 -10.09
C PHE A 46 -2.69 -10.15 -9.24
N THR A 47 -3.98 -10.46 -9.19
CA THR A 47 -4.94 -9.72 -8.37
C THR A 47 -5.35 -10.58 -7.19
N VAL A 48 -5.07 -10.09 -5.99
CA VAL A 48 -5.47 -10.72 -4.74
C VAL A 48 -6.91 -10.29 -4.44
N PRO A 49 -7.83 -11.23 -4.14
CA PRO A 49 -9.20 -10.88 -3.78
C PRO A 49 -9.28 -10.02 -2.50
N PRO A 50 -10.37 -9.27 -2.32
CA PRO A 50 -10.61 -8.52 -1.09
C PRO A 50 -10.52 -9.42 0.15
N PHE A 51 -9.99 -8.87 1.24
CA PHE A 51 -9.87 -9.52 2.54
C PHE A 51 -9.00 -10.77 2.62
N VAL A 52 -8.39 -11.20 1.51
CA VAL A 52 -7.42 -12.28 1.50
C VAL A 52 -6.06 -11.76 1.95
N ARG A 53 -5.48 -12.42 2.96
CA ARG A 53 -4.12 -12.11 3.41
C ARG A 53 -3.09 -12.62 2.42
N PHE A 54 -2.16 -11.77 2.02
CA PHE A 54 -1.06 -12.16 1.17
C PHE A 54 0.26 -11.55 1.63
N SER A 55 1.34 -12.27 1.37
CA SER A 55 2.69 -11.74 1.47
C SER A 55 3.25 -11.52 0.07
N CYS A 56 4.03 -10.46 -0.11
CA CYS A 56 4.71 -10.14 -1.35
C CYS A 56 6.20 -10.01 -1.08
N LEU A 57 7.00 -10.87 -1.70
CA LEU A 57 8.46 -10.78 -1.71
C LEU A 57 8.91 -10.24 -3.07
N ALA A 58 9.31 -8.98 -3.14
CA ALA A 58 10.00 -8.46 -4.32
C ALA A 58 11.47 -8.87 -4.24
N HIS A 59 11.99 -9.50 -5.31
CA HIS A 59 13.38 -9.91 -5.40
C HIS A 59 14.06 -9.29 -6.61
N PRO A 60 15.17 -8.55 -6.42
CA PRO A 60 16.05 -8.14 -7.51
C PRO A 60 16.52 -9.41 -8.26
N ARG A 61 16.41 -9.42 -9.59
CA ARG A 61 17.01 -10.51 -10.36
C ARG A 61 18.50 -10.26 -10.51
N LEU A 62 19.29 -11.21 -10.02
CA LEU A 62 20.73 -11.25 -10.21
C LEU A 62 20.99 -11.98 -11.54
N SER A 63 21.26 -11.23 -12.60
CA SER A 63 22.02 -11.81 -13.71
C SER A 63 23.49 -11.83 -13.30
N PRO A 64 24.29 -12.83 -13.73
CA PRO A 64 25.73 -12.84 -13.42
C PRO A 64 26.37 -11.50 -13.83
N GLY A 65 26.93 -10.77 -12.85
CA GLY A 65 27.59 -9.47 -13.07
C GLY A 65 26.68 -8.22 -13.06
N MET A 66 25.37 -8.33 -12.87
CA MET A 66 24.46 -7.18 -12.85
C MET A 66 23.36 -7.31 -11.78
N THR A 67 23.37 -6.41 -10.80
CA THR A 67 22.23 -6.17 -9.89
C THR A 67 21.19 -5.29 -10.59
N ARG A 68 20.04 -5.87 -10.97
CA ARG A 68 18.90 -5.10 -11.49
C ARG A 68 17.85 -4.92 -10.40
N PRO A 69 17.38 -3.68 -10.13
CA PRO A 69 16.32 -3.45 -9.15
C PRO A 69 15.05 -4.18 -9.56
N ALA A 70 14.29 -4.65 -8.57
CA ALA A 70 12.92 -5.07 -8.80
C ALA A 70 12.04 -3.82 -8.87
N VAL A 71 11.21 -3.75 -9.91
CA VAL A 71 10.27 -2.66 -10.13
C VAL A 71 8.90 -3.29 -10.23
N TRP A 72 8.01 -2.98 -9.29
CA TRP A 72 6.71 -3.61 -9.18
C TRP A 72 5.68 -2.61 -8.67
N SER A 73 4.41 -2.76 -8.99
CA SER A 73 3.35 -1.85 -8.53
C SER A 73 2.30 -2.60 -7.73
N LEU A 74 1.80 -1.93 -6.69
CA LEU A 74 0.57 -2.31 -5.99
C LEU A 74 -0.53 -1.32 -6.39
N ALA A 75 -1.69 -1.81 -6.80
CA ALA A 75 -2.85 -0.99 -7.06
C ALA A 75 -4.07 -1.61 -6.37
N LEU A 76 -4.93 -0.76 -5.81
CA LEU A 76 -6.25 -1.19 -5.37
C LEU A 76 -7.23 -0.95 -6.51
N GLU A 77 -7.96 -1.98 -6.89
CA GLU A 77 -9.00 -1.89 -7.91
C GLU A 77 -10.23 -1.23 -7.29
N GLU A 78 -10.80 -0.23 -7.98
CA GLU A 78 -11.98 0.51 -7.50
C GLU A 78 -13.26 -0.31 -7.62
N GLN A 79 -13.25 -1.30 -8.51
CA GLN A 79 -14.34 -2.22 -8.71
C GLN A 79 -13.84 -3.63 -8.43
N SER A 80 -14.64 -4.37 -7.68
CA SER A 80 -14.38 -5.76 -7.41
C SER A 80 -15.36 -6.62 -8.20
N PRO A 81 -14.87 -7.37 -9.22
CA PRO A 81 -15.70 -8.29 -9.99
C PRO A 81 -16.38 -9.30 -9.06
N ALA A 82 -17.60 -9.73 -9.40
CA ALA A 82 -18.36 -10.70 -8.58
C ALA A 82 -17.57 -11.99 -8.24
N ASP A 83 -16.64 -12.38 -9.11
CA ASP A 83 -15.76 -13.54 -8.90
C ASP A 83 -14.73 -13.29 -7.79
N MET A 84 -14.21 -12.07 -7.68
CA MET A 84 -13.29 -11.66 -6.61
C MET A 84 -14.01 -11.58 -5.26
N GLU A 85 -15.27 -11.15 -5.23
CA GLU A 85 -16.08 -11.11 -4.02
C GLU A 85 -16.38 -12.51 -3.49
N ARG A 86 -16.62 -13.45 -4.40
CA ARG A 86 -16.79 -14.86 -4.07
C ARG A 86 -15.49 -15.50 -3.55
N ALA A 87 -14.35 -15.05 -4.07
CA ALA A 87 -13.03 -15.50 -3.62
C ALA A 87 -12.53 -14.79 -2.34
N ALA A 88 -13.25 -13.76 -1.86
CA ALA A 88 -12.92 -13.08 -0.62
C ALA A 88 -13.08 -14.03 0.58
N ASP A 89 -12.29 -13.80 1.63
CA ASP A 89 -12.43 -14.55 2.88
C ASP A 89 -13.78 -14.23 3.55
N ALA A 90 -14.74 -15.14 3.37
CA ALA A 90 -16.08 -15.05 3.94
C ALA A 90 -16.16 -15.61 5.36
N SER A 91 -15.08 -16.21 5.89
CA SER A 91 -15.10 -16.86 7.21
C SER A 91 -15.14 -15.87 8.38
N LYS A 92 -14.84 -14.59 8.13
CA LYS A 92 -14.75 -13.52 9.15
C LYS A 92 -15.59 -12.27 8.79
N PRO A 93 -16.93 -12.38 8.72
CA PRO A 93 -17.79 -11.30 8.24
C PRO A 93 -17.70 -10.02 9.08
N HIS A 94 -17.55 -10.10 10.41
CA HIS A 94 -17.50 -8.92 11.26
C HIS A 94 -16.15 -8.20 11.15
N ALA A 95 -15.05 -8.94 11.21
CA ALA A 95 -13.71 -8.39 11.02
C ALA A 95 -13.55 -7.77 9.63
N ARG A 96 -14.11 -8.41 8.59
CA ARG A 96 -14.18 -7.87 7.23
C ARG A 96 -14.91 -6.53 7.19
N ARG A 97 -16.13 -6.48 7.73
CA ARG A 97 -16.94 -5.24 7.75
C ARG A 97 -16.23 -4.12 8.52
N LEU A 98 -15.61 -4.44 9.65
CA LEU A 98 -14.87 -3.47 10.45
C LEU A 98 -13.60 -2.99 9.73
N ALA A 99 -12.85 -3.90 9.11
CA ALA A 99 -11.63 -3.56 8.40
C ALA A 99 -11.90 -2.66 7.18
N ALA A 100 -12.98 -2.88 6.42
CA ALA A 100 -13.46 -1.94 5.40
C ALA A 100 -13.69 -0.54 6.00
N ALA A 101 -14.51 -0.47 7.06
CA ALA A 101 -14.86 0.81 7.67
C ALA A 101 -13.63 1.58 8.19
N ILE A 102 -12.64 0.89 8.78
CA ILE A 102 -11.38 1.49 9.21
C ILE A 102 -10.55 1.96 8.02
N PHE A 103 -10.49 1.19 6.95
CA PHE A 103 -9.74 1.58 5.76
C PHE A 103 -10.34 2.83 5.09
N ASP A 104 -11.67 2.99 5.14
CA ASP A 104 -12.37 4.16 4.61
C ASP A 104 -12.18 5.42 5.48
N ASP A 105 -12.18 5.28 6.81
CA ASP A 105 -11.92 6.36 7.79
C ASP A 105 -10.76 5.98 8.73
N PRO A 106 -9.50 5.97 8.27
CA PRO A 106 -8.36 5.53 9.09
C PRO A 106 -8.08 6.47 10.28
N CYS A 107 -8.36 7.76 10.15
CA CYS A 107 -8.21 8.77 11.22
C CYS A 107 -9.26 8.65 12.32
N GLY A 108 -10.34 7.90 12.08
CA GLY A 108 -11.39 7.73 13.06
C GLY A 108 -10.90 7.28 14.44
N ASP A 109 -11.54 7.82 15.49
CA ASP A 109 -11.40 7.30 16.85
C ASP A 109 -12.11 5.95 16.98
N TRP A 110 -11.44 4.89 16.52
CA TRP A 110 -11.96 3.53 16.50
C TRP A 110 -11.93 2.90 17.89
N SER A 111 -13.05 3.03 18.59
CA SER A 111 -13.28 2.39 19.88
C SER A 111 -14.40 1.35 19.81
N ALA A 112 -14.38 0.39 20.74
CA ALA A 112 -15.45 -0.60 20.84
C ALA A 112 -16.82 0.07 21.08
N ALA A 113 -16.86 1.19 21.80
CA ALA A 113 -18.09 1.95 22.03
C ALA A 113 -18.62 2.60 20.75
N ARG A 114 -17.75 3.24 19.95
CA ARG A 114 -18.13 3.84 18.66
C ARG A 114 -18.72 2.77 17.72
N ILE A 115 -18.02 1.65 17.56
CA ILE A 115 -18.43 0.58 16.63
C ILE A 115 -19.73 -0.07 17.12
N ALA A 116 -19.83 -0.36 18.42
CA ALA A 116 -21.04 -0.92 19.02
C ALA A 116 -22.26 -0.04 18.75
N ARG A 117 -22.13 1.29 18.88
CA ARG A 117 -23.19 2.24 18.52
C ARG A 117 -23.54 2.19 17.02
N LEU A 118 -22.53 2.19 16.14
CA LEU A 118 -22.74 2.13 14.68
C LEU A 118 -23.44 0.85 14.24
N TRP A 119 -23.24 -0.25 14.96
CA TRP A 119 -23.80 -1.56 14.61
C TRP A 119 -25.00 -1.98 15.47
N ALA A 120 -25.50 -1.08 16.33
CA ALA A 120 -26.57 -1.36 17.29
C ALA A 120 -26.29 -2.61 18.17
N LEU A 121 -25.05 -2.72 18.66
CA LEU A 121 -24.59 -3.77 19.57
C LEU A 121 -24.14 -3.19 20.91
N THR A 122 -23.90 -4.04 21.90
CA THR A 122 -23.12 -3.68 23.08
C THR A 122 -21.62 -3.86 22.82
N PRO A 123 -20.73 -3.11 23.49
CA PRO A 123 -19.28 -3.31 23.35
C PRO A 123 -18.82 -4.72 23.72
N ALA A 124 -19.50 -5.39 24.67
CA ALA A 124 -19.20 -6.76 25.03
C ALA A 124 -19.53 -7.73 23.89
N ARG A 125 -20.69 -7.57 23.24
CA ARG A 125 -21.09 -8.39 22.09
C ARG A 125 -20.14 -8.21 20.91
N LEU A 126 -19.74 -6.98 20.61
CA LEU A 126 -18.76 -6.69 19.57
C LEU A 126 -17.44 -7.43 19.81
N ARG A 127 -16.88 -7.36 21.03
CA ARG A 127 -15.64 -8.05 21.38
C ARG A 127 -15.78 -9.56 21.24
N ALA A 128 -16.91 -10.13 21.67
CA ALA A 128 -17.17 -11.56 21.52
C ALA A 128 -17.22 -12.00 20.05
N LEU A 129 -17.83 -11.21 19.16
CA LEU A 129 -17.87 -11.50 17.72
C LEU A 129 -16.47 -11.47 17.10
N LEU A 130 -15.67 -10.44 17.40
CA LEU A 130 -14.30 -10.35 16.90
C LEU A 130 -13.42 -11.48 17.44
N PHE A 131 -13.57 -11.82 18.73
CA PHE A 131 -12.85 -12.92 19.36
C PHE A 131 -13.20 -14.27 18.72
N ALA A 132 -14.47 -14.53 18.42
CA ALA A 132 -14.90 -15.74 17.72
C ALA A 132 -14.27 -15.87 16.32
N GLU A 133 -13.97 -14.75 15.67
CA GLU A 133 -13.26 -14.71 14.38
C GLU A 133 -11.72 -14.71 14.53
N GLY A 134 -11.21 -14.81 15.77
CA GLY A 134 -9.78 -14.78 16.08
C GLY A 134 -9.11 -13.43 15.81
N GLU A 135 -9.88 -12.34 15.86
CA GLU A 135 -9.41 -10.99 15.56
C GLU A 135 -9.54 -10.08 16.79
N SER A 136 -8.74 -9.01 16.83
CA SER A 136 -8.86 -7.98 17.86
C SER A 136 -9.00 -6.60 17.24
N LEU A 137 -9.81 -5.74 17.86
CA LEU A 137 -10.02 -4.36 17.40
C LEU A 137 -8.70 -3.63 17.20
N ARG A 138 -7.78 -3.73 18.17
CA ARG A 138 -6.47 -3.06 18.10
C ARG A 138 -5.64 -3.54 16.93
N SER A 139 -5.62 -4.85 16.67
CA SER A 139 -4.90 -5.42 15.53
C SER A 139 -5.49 -4.94 14.21
N LEU A 140 -6.81 -5.01 14.07
CA LEU A 140 -7.53 -4.56 12.88
C LEU A 140 -7.27 -3.09 12.58
N VAL A 141 -7.39 -2.21 13.59
CA VAL A 141 -7.12 -0.77 13.41
C VAL A 141 -5.70 -0.53 12.93
N ARG A 142 -4.72 -1.19 13.56
CA ARG A 142 -3.32 -1.02 13.20
C ARG A 142 -3.02 -1.54 11.80
N GLU A 143 -3.48 -2.75 11.48
CA GLU A 143 -3.28 -3.40 10.18
C GLU A 143 -3.89 -2.55 9.06
N GLN A 144 -5.14 -2.09 9.22
CA GLN A 144 -5.82 -1.34 8.18
C GLN A 144 -5.27 0.08 8.00
N ARG A 145 -4.78 0.73 9.06
CA ARG A 145 -4.06 2.01 8.94
C ARG A 145 -2.73 1.86 8.19
N VAL A 146 -1.99 0.77 8.43
CA VAL A 146 -0.77 0.45 7.67
C VAL A 146 -1.11 0.15 6.21
N ALA A 147 -2.14 -0.67 5.96
CA ALA A 147 -2.61 -0.97 4.61
C ALA A 147 -3.01 0.32 3.87
N TRP A 148 -3.76 1.21 4.51
CA TRP A 148 -4.15 2.50 3.93
C TRP A 148 -2.93 3.34 3.54
N ALA A 149 -1.95 3.45 4.43
CA ALA A 149 -0.72 4.19 4.17
C ALA A 149 0.03 3.61 2.96
N LEU A 150 0.15 2.28 2.87
CA LEU A 150 0.77 1.58 1.74
C LEU A 150 0.01 1.77 0.42
N ALA A 151 -1.33 1.78 0.47
CA ALA A 151 -2.15 2.02 -0.71
C ALA A 151 -1.95 3.45 -1.24
N ARG A 152 -1.86 4.44 -0.34
CA ARG A 152 -1.55 5.84 -0.70
C ARG A 152 -0.16 5.99 -1.29
N LEU A 153 0.83 5.39 -0.63
CA LEU A 153 2.20 5.21 -1.10
C LEU A 153 2.25 4.67 -2.54
N ALA A 154 1.46 3.66 -2.84
CA ALA A 154 1.49 3.02 -4.15
C ALA A 154 0.79 3.82 -5.26
N ARG A 155 -0.17 4.70 -4.90
CA ARG A 155 -0.89 5.56 -5.84
C ARG A 155 -0.04 6.77 -6.29
N MET A 156 0.74 7.41 -5.42
CA MET A 156 1.55 8.64 -5.68
C MET A 156 0.88 9.71 -6.57
N ALA A 157 -0.45 9.74 -6.64
CA ALA A 157 -1.20 10.85 -7.22
C ALA A 157 -1.14 12.09 -6.31
N ASP A 158 -0.82 11.87 -5.04
CA ASP A 158 -0.64 12.90 -4.02
C ASP A 158 0.84 12.98 -3.63
N ALA A 159 1.69 13.58 -4.47
CA ALA A 159 3.09 13.85 -4.13
C ALA A 159 3.27 14.82 -2.92
N GLY A 160 2.18 15.19 -2.25
CA GLY A 160 2.16 15.88 -0.97
C GLY A 160 1.19 15.26 0.05
N ALA A 161 0.82 13.98 -0.10
CA ALA A 161 0.02 13.29 0.90
C ALA A 161 0.79 13.17 2.22
N ASP A 162 0.32 13.89 3.22
CA ASP A 162 0.75 13.71 4.60
C ASP A 162 0.17 12.39 5.15
N PHE A 163 1.06 11.56 5.69
CA PHE A 163 0.68 10.34 6.38
C PHE A 163 -0.07 10.57 7.70
N ALA A 164 -0.23 11.82 8.14
CA ALA A 164 -1.19 12.19 9.17
C ALA A 164 -2.60 11.61 8.90
N GLY A 165 -2.96 11.46 7.62
CA GLY A 165 -4.20 10.82 7.18
C GLY A 165 -4.34 9.34 7.55
N ALA A 166 -3.29 8.67 8.03
CA ALA A 166 -3.36 7.28 8.47
C ALA A 166 -3.82 7.14 9.94
N GLY A 167 -4.00 8.24 10.68
CA GLY A 167 -4.51 8.22 12.06
C GLY A 167 -3.50 7.76 13.13
N PHE A 168 -2.21 7.71 12.81
CA PHE A 168 -1.15 7.47 13.80
C PHE A 168 -0.78 8.76 14.53
N VAL A 169 -0.50 8.64 15.83
CA VAL A 169 -0.12 9.79 16.69
C VAL A 169 1.24 10.42 16.31
N SER A 170 2.10 9.68 15.61
CA SER A 170 3.40 10.16 15.14
C SER A 170 3.97 9.28 14.03
N ALA A 171 4.93 9.81 13.26
CA ALA A 171 5.66 9.05 12.26
C ALA A 171 6.41 7.83 12.86
N ALA A 172 6.94 7.97 14.09
CA ALA A 172 7.59 6.87 14.80
C ALA A 172 6.60 5.74 15.16
N ALA A 173 5.40 6.09 15.62
CA ALA A 173 4.34 5.12 15.90
C ALA A 173 3.93 4.36 14.63
N MET A 174 3.87 5.05 13.49
CA MET A 174 3.60 4.44 12.21
C MET A 174 4.75 3.53 11.74
N ALA A 175 6.01 3.98 11.79
CA ALA A 175 7.16 3.16 11.44
C ALA A 175 7.21 1.86 12.26
N ARG A 176 6.90 1.95 13.56
CA ARG A 176 6.75 0.77 14.41
C ARG A 176 5.57 -0.11 14.00
N ALA A 177 4.45 0.47 13.56
CA ALA A 177 3.33 -0.28 13.01
C ALA A 177 3.68 -1.01 11.72
N CYS A 178 4.44 -0.39 10.81
CA CYS A 178 4.97 -1.07 9.64
C CYS A 178 5.89 -2.24 10.03
N GLN A 179 6.76 -2.05 11.01
CA GLN A 179 7.60 -3.15 11.49
C GLN A 179 6.78 -4.32 12.04
N ASP A 180 5.83 -4.04 12.93
CA ASP A 180 5.09 -5.11 13.61
C ASP A 180 4.06 -5.80 12.70
N VAL A 181 3.43 -5.08 11.76
CA VAL A 181 2.37 -5.63 10.89
C VAL A 181 2.97 -6.31 9.67
N ILE A 182 3.88 -5.64 8.95
CA ILE A 182 4.37 -6.11 7.65
C ILE A 182 5.84 -6.52 7.67
N GLY A 183 6.53 -6.39 8.81
CA GLY A 183 7.95 -6.71 8.95
C GLY A 183 8.89 -5.66 8.34
N LEU A 184 8.38 -4.49 7.94
CA LEU A 184 9.20 -3.46 7.31
C LEU A 184 10.08 -2.76 8.36
N PRO A 185 11.42 -2.77 8.23
CA PRO A 185 12.28 -2.12 9.21
C PRO A 185 11.94 -0.63 9.37
N PRO A 186 11.96 -0.09 10.61
CA PRO A 186 11.50 1.27 10.89
C PRO A 186 12.32 2.32 10.16
N GLU A 187 13.58 2.05 9.84
CA GLU A 187 14.43 2.93 9.02
C GLU A 187 13.99 2.99 7.57
N ILE A 188 13.63 1.85 6.98
CA ILE A 188 13.13 1.76 5.61
C ILE A 188 11.73 2.37 5.53
N ALA A 189 10.89 2.10 6.54
CA ALA A 189 9.61 2.77 6.72
C ALA A 189 9.84 4.29 6.80
N GLY A 190 10.70 4.77 7.69
CA GLY A 190 11.04 6.18 7.83
C GLY A 190 11.51 6.83 6.53
N ARG A 191 12.39 6.17 5.75
CA ARG A 191 12.80 6.65 4.43
C ARG A 191 11.65 6.68 3.43
N ALA A 192 10.81 5.64 3.39
CA ALA A 192 9.63 5.63 2.53
C ALA A 192 8.69 6.78 2.90
N LEU A 193 8.47 7.04 4.19
CA LEU A 193 7.66 8.16 4.68
C LEU A 193 8.25 9.51 4.24
N SER A 194 9.55 9.71 4.46
CA SER A 194 10.26 10.94 4.05
C SER A 194 10.18 11.19 2.55
N LEU A 195 10.17 10.14 1.72
CA LEU A 195 10.08 10.25 0.27
C LEU A 195 8.71 10.77 -0.23
N LEU A 196 7.63 10.67 0.56
CA LEU A 196 6.33 11.27 0.19
C LEU A 196 5.98 12.54 0.95
N SER A 197 6.61 12.77 2.11
CA SER A 197 6.54 14.07 2.79
C SER A 197 7.45 15.11 2.14
N ALA A 198 8.43 14.69 1.33
CA ALA A 198 9.14 15.59 0.44
C ALA A 198 8.17 16.07 -0.64
N ALA A 199 7.67 17.30 -0.49
CA ALA A 199 6.96 17.99 -1.56
C ALA A 199 7.78 17.83 -2.87
N PRO A 200 7.14 17.61 -4.03
CA PRO A 200 7.87 17.68 -5.28
C PRO A 200 8.55 19.03 -5.31
N SER A 201 9.88 19.04 -5.24
CA SER A 201 10.65 20.21 -5.62
C SER A 201 10.15 20.55 -7.02
N GLN A 202 9.37 21.63 -7.14
CA GLN A 202 9.01 22.14 -8.45
C GLN A 202 10.32 22.22 -9.22
N PRO A 203 10.43 21.60 -10.40
CA PRO A 203 11.59 21.85 -11.24
C PRO A 203 11.64 23.37 -11.38
N ALA A 204 12.74 23.95 -10.90
CA ALA A 204 12.97 25.38 -10.97
C ALA A 204 12.63 25.78 -12.40
N ALA A 205 11.59 26.61 -12.56
CA ALA A 205 11.14 27.06 -13.85
C ALA A 205 12.39 27.51 -14.60
N LEU A 206 12.72 26.80 -15.68
CA LEU A 206 13.71 27.23 -16.64
C LEU A 206 13.27 28.65 -17.00
N ARG A 207 13.99 29.65 -16.47
CA ARG A 207 13.86 31.02 -16.90
C ARG A 207 14.17 31.00 -18.39
N GLN A 208 13.11 30.96 -19.20
CA GLN A 208 13.16 31.28 -20.61
C GLN A 208 13.38 32.79 -20.71
N ASP A 209 14.62 33.20 -20.54
CA ASP A 209 15.14 34.46 -21.06
C ASP A 209 16.38 34.12 -21.89
N ASP A 210 16.13 33.44 -23.01
CA ASP A 210 17.07 33.40 -24.13
C ASP A 210 16.35 33.96 -25.38
N ALA A 211 15.81 35.18 -25.21
CA ALA A 211 15.28 35.98 -26.29
C ALA A 211 16.40 36.86 -26.85
N ALA A 212 17.28 36.31 -27.71
CA ALA A 212 17.87 37.02 -28.86
C ALA A 212 19.00 36.22 -29.53
N ARG A 213 18.69 35.15 -30.27
CA ARG A 213 19.54 34.74 -31.41
C ARG A 213 18.68 34.51 -32.64
N ARG A 214 18.44 35.61 -33.37
CA ARG A 214 17.89 35.57 -34.73
C ARG A 214 18.80 34.75 -35.65
N PRO A 215 18.27 33.87 -36.51
CA PRO A 215 19.06 33.24 -37.57
C PRO A 215 19.33 34.27 -38.67
N ARG A 216 20.62 34.58 -38.93
CA ARG A 216 21.03 35.37 -40.09
C ARG A 216 21.05 34.47 -41.32
N TYR A 217 19.98 34.53 -42.11
CA TYR A 217 19.97 34.07 -43.49
C TYR A 217 20.58 35.18 -44.38
N ARG A 218 21.53 34.83 -45.26
CA ARG A 218 21.96 35.68 -46.38
C ARG A 218 22.02 34.80 -47.64
N PRO A 219 21.27 35.12 -48.70
CA PRO A 219 21.37 34.42 -49.97
C PRO A 219 22.55 34.95 -50.79
N TYR A 220 23.04 34.09 -51.68
CA TYR A 220 24.00 34.40 -52.73
C TYR A 220 23.45 35.53 -53.63
N PHE A 221 24.24 36.61 -53.79
CA PHE A 221 24.72 37.23 -55.04
C PHE A 221 25.51 38.50 -54.68
#